data_AF-A0A2M7YBQ0-F1
#
_entry.id   AF-A0A2M7YBQ0-F1
#
_cell.length_a   1.000
_cell.length_b   1.000
_cell.length_c   1.000
_cell.angle_alpha   90.00
_cell.angle_beta   90.00
_cell.angle_gamma   90.00
#
_symmetry.space_group_name_H-M   'P 1'
#
loop_
_entity.id
_entity.type
_entity.pdbx_description
1 polymer ?
#
loop_
_entity_poly.entity_id
_entity_poly.type
_entity_poly.pdbx_seq_one_letter_code
_entity_poly.pdbx_strand_id
1 'polypeptide(L)'
;GADGKPSQVARIRWRPASGRVRRGFDDVLVLGATSLPKADTDALAPWDLHALQPYARDYLAGFRAESYTVPLQDGYAEARRLMDDQIRRDVRAAIGGDQQRIARLDTRISDVTFKHVLLPVWVGAYKYGGKSWRVVINGRTGAVRGARPWSWSKIAGATLAGLALAALALWLFQQGGVR
;
A
#
# COMPACT_ATOMS: atom_id res chain seq x y z
N GLY A 1 -2.47 0.93 41.71
CA GLY A 1 -2.65 -0.47 42.12
C GLY A 1 -1.36 -1.22 41.85
N ALA A 2 -0.90 -1.95 42.86
CA ALA A 2 0.31 -2.78 42.99
C ALA A 2 1.71 -2.14 42.92
N ASP A 3 2.06 -1.22 42.00
CA ASP A 3 3.51 -0.94 41.76
C ASP A 3 3.97 0.51 41.93
N GLY A 4 3.14 1.44 42.43
CA GLY A 4 3.56 2.83 42.75
C GLY A 4 4.07 3.71 41.58
N LYS A 5 4.17 3.17 40.35
CA LYS A 5 4.62 3.92 39.18
C LYS A 5 3.56 4.94 38.75
N PRO A 6 3.92 6.20 38.45
CA PRO A 6 2.97 7.16 37.91
C PRO A 6 2.50 6.68 36.53
N SER A 7 1.24 6.26 36.43
CA SER A 7 0.62 5.96 35.14
C SER A 7 0.14 7.26 34.51
N GLN A 8 0.78 7.67 33.40
CA GLN A 8 0.23 8.70 32.54
C GLN A 8 -0.99 8.13 31.82
N VAL A 9 -2.19 8.49 32.30
CA VAL A 9 -3.45 8.15 31.62
C VAL A 9 -3.76 9.23 30.60
N ALA A 10 -3.80 8.87 29.31
CA ALA A 10 -4.21 9.78 28.25
C ALA A 10 -5.66 10.23 28.49
N ARG A 11 -5.87 11.49 28.84
CA ARG A 11 -7.21 12.09 28.97
C ARG A 11 -7.64 12.65 27.62
N ILE A 12 -8.65 12.03 27.01
CA ILE A 12 -9.20 12.48 25.71
C ILE A 12 -10.34 13.47 25.98
N ARG A 13 -10.23 14.69 25.44
CA ARG A 13 -11.31 15.69 25.47
C ARG A 13 -12.07 15.69 24.15
N TRP A 14 -13.24 15.08 24.13
CA TRP A 14 -14.12 15.07 22.97
C TRP A 14 -14.71 16.46 22.71
N ARG A 15 -14.77 16.86 21.43
CA ARG A 15 -15.45 18.06 20.95
C ARG A 15 -16.27 17.70 19.72
N PRO A 16 -17.49 18.23 19.56
CA PRO A 16 -18.25 18.02 18.34
C PRO A 16 -17.57 18.75 17.17
N ALA A 17 -17.56 18.12 16.00
CA ALA A 17 -17.11 18.69 14.76
C ALA A 17 -18.12 18.36 13.66
N SER A 18 -18.44 19.35 12.82
CA SER A 18 -19.31 19.20 11.66
C SER A 18 -18.73 20.01 10.51
N GLY A 19 -19.00 19.58 9.28
CA GLY A 19 -18.46 20.25 8.11
C GLY A 19 -18.74 19.48 6.83
N ARG A 20 -18.21 20.03 5.74
CA ARG A 20 -18.27 19.42 4.41
C ARG A 20 -16.86 19.40 3.83
N VAL A 21 -16.47 18.25 3.32
CA VAL A 21 -15.22 18.10 2.56
C VAL A 21 -15.59 17.92 1.08
N ARG A 22 -14.80 18.52 0.20
CA ARG A 22 -14.88 18.31 -1.24
C ARG A 22 -13.58 17.67 -1.71
N ARG A 23 -13.69 16.58 -2.46
CA ARG A 23 -12.56 15.86 -3.05
C ARG A 23 -12.86 15.64 -4.52
N GLY A 24 -11.97 16.13 -5.39
CA GLY A 24 -11.91 15.70 -6.78
C GLY A 24 -11.05 14.44 -6.89
N PHE A 25 -11.46 13.52 -7.73
CA PHE A 25 -10.69 12.33 -8.09
C PHE A 25 -10.37 12.43 -9.57
N ASP A 26 -9.09 12.66 -9.88
CA ASP A 26 -8.57 12.61 -11.24
C ASP A 26 -7.94 11.25 -11.43
N ASP A 27 -8.76 10.31 -11.92
CA ASP A 27 -8.52 8.88 -12.09
C ASP A 27 -8.34 8.04 -10.81
N VAL A 28 -9.15 6.98 -10.71
CA VAL A 28 -9.01 5.92 -9.71
C VAL A 28 -8.74 4.61 -10.43
N LEU A 29 -7.48 4.18 -10.39
CA LEU A 29 -7.08 2.94 -11.05
C LEU A 29 -7.56 1.72 -10.27
N VAL A 30 -8.16 0.80 -11.02
CA VAL A 30 -8.49 -0.56 -10.56
C VAL A 30 -7.96 -1.54 -11.60
N LEU A 31 -7.37 -2.64 -11.13
CA LEU A 31 -6.89 -3.68 -12.03
C LEU A 31 -8.09 -4.33 -12.73
N GLY A 32 -8.14 -4.22 -14.05
CA GLY A 32 -9.23 -4.77 -14.86
C GLY A 32 -9.07 -6.26 -15.20
N ALA A 33 -7.97 -6.90 -14.79
CA ALA A 33 -7.61 -8.28 -15.16
C ALA A 33 -7.27 -9.13 -13.93
N THR A 34 -7.35 -10.45 -14.06
CA THR A 34 -7.16 -11.40 -12.95
C THR A 34 -5.91 -12.28 -13.09
N SER A 35 -5.13 -12.12 -14.17
CA SER A 35 -3.92 -12.92 -14.42
C SER A 35 -2.78 -12.67 -13.43
N LEU A 36 -2.72 -11.45 -12.86
CA LEU A 36 -1.71 -11.06 -11.89
C LEU A 36 -2.33 -10.91 -10.50
N PRO A 37 -1.66 -11.39 -9.43
CA PRO A 37 -2.09 -11.10 -8.08
C PRO A 37 -2.17 -9.59 -7.87
N LYS A 38 -3.32 -9.14 -7.36
CA LYS A 38 -3.59 -7.71 -7.16
C LYS A 38 -2.53 -6.99 -6.31
N ALA A 39 -2.02 -7.67 -5.29
CA ALA A 39 -0.97 -7.10 -4.43
C ALA A 39 0.31 -6.73 -5.21
N ASP A 40 0.65 -7.49 -6.25
CA ASP A 40 1.83 -7.24 -7.06
C ASP A 40 1.61 -6.00 -7.95
N THR A 41 0.41 -5.86 -8.54
CA THR A 41 0.06 -4.74 -9.43
C THR A 41 -0.21 -3.44 -8.68
N ASP A 42 -0.86 -3.50 -7.52
CA ASP A 42 -1.11 -2.32 -6.68
C ASP A 42 0.22 -1.72 -6.20
N ALA A 43 1.24 -2.57 -5.97
CA ALA A 43 2.58 -2.14 -5.58
C ALA A 43 3.37 -1.42 -6.70
N LEU A 44 2.90 -1.48 -7.95
CA LEU A 44 3.50 -0.75 -9.08
C LEU A 44 3.09 0.72 -9.15
N ALA A 45 2.09 1.12 -8.36
CA ALA A 45 1.73 2.52 -8.17
C ALA A 45 2.89 3.31 -7.52
N PRO A 46 3.00 4.64 -7.75
CA PRO A 46 2.08 5.47 -8.52
C PRO A 46 2.24 5.33 -10.04
N TRP A 47 1.15 5.54 -10.77
CA TRP A 47 1.12 5.61 -12.23
C TRP A 47 1.03 7.07 -12.68
N ASP A 48 1.77 7.42 -13.72
CA ASP A 48 1.64 8.73 -14.36
C ASP A 48 0.57 8.64 -15.47
N LEU A 49 -0.63 9.10 -15.11
CA LEU A 49 -1.84 9.04 -15.95
C LEU A 49 -2.03 10.29 -16.81
N HIS A 50 -1.29 11.37 -16.53
CA HIS A 50 -1.38 12.61 -17.33
C HIS A 50 -0.82 12.44 -18.75
N ALA A 51 0.04 11.45 -18.95
CA ALA A 51 0.64 11.14 -20.24
C ALA A 51 -0.02 9.92 -20.92
N LEU A 52 -1.29 9.65 -20.60
CA LEU A 52 -2.11 8.73 -21.38
C LEU A 52 -2.31 9.30 -22.80
N GLN A 53 -2.16 8.42 -23.80
CA GLN A 53 -2.42 8.75 -25.20
C GLN A 53 -3.64 7.99 -25.71
N PRO A 54 -4.35 8.51 -26.72
CA PRO A 54 -5.40 7.76 -27.42
C PRO A 54 -4.86 6.41 -27.89
N TYR A 55 -5.70 5.38 -27.78
CA TYR A 55 -5.30 4.04 -28.19
C TYR A 55 -4.96 3.99 -29.69
N ALA A 56 -3.78 3.46 -30.00
CA ALA A 56 -3.37 3.08 -31.35
C ALA A 56 -2.92 1.61 -31.34
N ARG A 57 -3.29 0.86 -32.38
CA ARG A 57 -2.96 -0.57 -32.50
C ARG A 57 -1.44 -0.81 -32.49
N ASP A 58 -0.67 0.13 -33.04
CA ASP A 58 0.78 0.04 -33.15
C ASP A 58 1.48 -0.01 -31.78
N TYR A 59 0.84 0.53 -30.71
CA TYR A 59 1.37 0.40 -29.34
C TYR A 59 1.36 -1.04 -28.82
N LEU A 60 0.55 -1.93 -29.42
CA LEU A 60 0.52 -3.34 -29.05
C LEU A 60 1.49 -4.18 -29.88
N ALA A 61 2.14 -3.62 -30.89
CA ALA A 61 3.10 -4.37 -31.70
C ALA A 61 4.24 -4.90 -30.82
N GLY A 62 4.41 -6.22 -30.77
CA GLY A 62 5.42 -6.87 -29.93
C GLY A 62 5.04 -7.03 -28.45
N PHE A 63 3.86 -6.59 -28.02
CA PHE A 63 3.36 -6.75 -26.65
C PHE A 63 2.18 -7.72 -26.60
N ARG A 64 2.11 -8.50 -25.51
CA ARG A 64 0.88 -9.22 -25.16
C ARG A 64 0.01 -8.29 -24.33
N ALA A 65 -1.18 -7.97 -24.85
CA ALA A 65 -2.21 -7.28 -24.10
C ALA A 65 -3.21 -8.28 -23.51
N GLU A 66 -3.69 -7.99 -22.32
CA GLU A 66 -4.81 -8.69 -21.71
C GLU A 66 -6.00 -7.74 -21.68
N SER A 67 -7.14 -8.20 -22.21
CA SER A 67 -8.40 -7.47 -22.11
C SER A 67 -8.92 -7.52 -20.67
N TYR A 68 -9.82 -6.59 -20.32
CA TYR A 68 -10.45 -6.64 -19.01
C TYR A 68 -11.24 -7.96 -18.84
N THR A 69 -11.03 -8.62 -17.70
CA THR A 69 -11.80 -9.80 -17.26
C THR A 69 -12.69 -9.50 -16.06
N VAL A 70 -12.45 -8.37 -15.39
CA VAL A 70 -13.25 -7.90 -14.26
C VAL A 70 -14.48 -7.13 -14.77
N PRO A 71 -15.70 -7.49 -14.34
CA PRO A 71 -16.91 -6.73 -14.66
C PRO A 71 -16.83 -5.28 -14.19
N LEU A 72 -17.39 -4.35 -14.98
CA LEU A 72 -17.35 -2.91 -14.67
C LEU A 72 -17.94 -2.59 -13.29
N GLN A 73 -19.02 -3.27 -12.90
CA GLN A 73 -19.67 -3.09 -11.60
C GLN A 73 -18.72 -3.44 -10.43
N ASP A 74 -17.91 -4.48 -10.58
CA ASP A 74 -16.98 -4.95 -9.55
C ASP A 74 -15.79 -3.99 -9.46
N GLY A 75 -15.27 -3.56 -10.62
CA GLY A 75 -14.24 -2.53 -10.69
C GLY A 75 -14.70 -1.19 -10.08
N TYR A 76 -15.95 -0.79 -10.34
CA TYR A 76 -16.53 0.42 -9.76
C TYR A 76 -16.73 0.30 -8.24
N ALA A 77 -17.18 -0.85 -7.74
CA ALA A 77 -17.30 -1.09 -6.30
C ALA A 77 -15.94 -0.99 -5.60
N GLU A 78 -14.88 -1.51 -6.24
CA GLU A 78 -13.52 -1.37 -5.72
C GLU A 78 -13.05 0.09 -5.74
N ALA A 79 -13.23 0.79 -6.87
CA ALA A 79 -12.91 2.22 -6.97
C ALA A 79 -13.65 3.02 -5.89
N ARG A 80 -14.91 2.68 -5.62
CA ARG A 80 -15.71 3.33 -4.56
C ARG A 80 -15.09 3.14 -3.18
N ARG A 81 -14.60 1.94 -2.87
CA ARG A 81 -13.89 1.68 -1.62
C ARG A 81 -12.63 2.53 -1.49
N LEU A 82 -11.82 2.64 -2.56
CA LEU A 82 -10.62 3.47 -2.59
C LEU A 82 -10.95 4.96 -2.39
N MET A 83 -12.00 5.44 -3.06
CA MET A 83 -12.50 6.82 -2.90
C MET A 83 -12.99 7.07 -1.48
N ASP A 84 -13.79 6.17 -0.90
CA ASP A 84 -14.33 6.30 0.45
C ASP A 84 -13.20 6.31 1.50
N ASP A 85 -12.15 5.51 1.33
CA ASP A 85 -10.98 5.52 2.21
C ASP A 85 -10.25 6.86 2.18
N GLN A 86 -10.09 7.46 0.99
CA GLN A 86 -9.50 8.79 0.86
C GLN A 86 -10.41 9.86 1.48
N ILE A 87 -11.71 9.82 1.22
CA ILE A 87 -12.69 10.76 1.80
C ILE A 87 -12.65 10.67 3.33
N ARG A 88 -12.57 9.47 3.91
CA ARG A 88 -12.44 9.30 5.36
C ARG A 88 -11.13 9.90 5.89
N ARG A 89 -10.02 9.76 5.17
CA ARG A 89 -8.75 10.43 5.53
C ARG A 89 -8.91 11.95 5.51
N ASP A 90 -9.59 12.49 4.52
CA ASP A 90 -9.80 13.94 4.40
C ASP A 90 -10.72 14.49 5.49
N VAL A 91 -11.79 13.77 5.81
CA VAL A 91 -12.67 14.09 6.94
C VAL A 91 -11.91 14.06 8.25
N ARG A 92 -11.07 13.05 8.47
CA ARG A 92 -10.19 12.97 9.64
C ARG A 92 -9.22 14.15 9.72
N ALA A 93 -8.61 14.52 8.60
CA ALA A 93 -7.75 15.70 8.53
C ALA A 93 -8.53 16.99 8.86
N ALA A 94 -9.78 17.12 8.39
CA ALA A 94 -10.63 18.27 8.67
C ALA A 94 -11.13 18.34 10.13
N ILE A 95 -11.35 17.19 10.78
CA ILE A 95 -11.69 17.14 12.23
C ILE A 95 -10.48 17.60 13.07
N GLY A 96 -9.27 17.16 12.71
CA GLY A 96 -8.04 17.47 13.44
C GLY A 96 -7.93 16.74 14.80
N GLY A 97 -6.78 16.92 15.45
CA GLY A 97 -6.47 16.25 16.74
C GLY A 97 -6.12 14.77 16.62
N ASP A 98 -5.65 14.18 17.72
CA ASP A 98 -5.01 12.84 17.72
C ASP A 98 -6.01 11.68 17.79
N GLN A 99 -7.18 11.91 18.38
CA GLN A 99 -8.23 10.91 18.58
C GLN A 99 -9.52 11.40 17.94
N GLN A 100 -10.01 10.64 16.96
CA GLN A 100 -11.10 11.08 16.08
C GLN A 100 -12.11 9.96 15.86
N ARG A 101 -13.40 10.32 15.82
CA ARG A 101 -14.49 9.39 15.52
C ARG A 101 -15.45 10.04 14.52
N ILE A 102 -15.67 9.37 13.39
CA ILE A 102 -16.67 9.78 12.40
C ILE A 102 -17.99 9.08 12.76
N ALA A 103 -18.95 9.82 13.33
CA ALA A 103 -20.24 9.27 13.74
C ALA A 103 -21.21 9.08 12.56
N ARG A 104 -21.20 9.99 11.60
CA ARG A 104 -22.02 9.94 10.38
C ARG A 104 -21.21 10.50 9.20
N LEU A 105 -21.30 9.83 8.06
CA LEU A 105 -20.72 10.27 6.80
C LEU A 105 -21.75 9.98 5.70
N ASP A 106 -22.06 10.99 4.91
CA ASP A 106 -22.93 10.89 3.73
C ASP A 106 -22.12 11.40 2.53
N THR A 107 -21.95 10.55 1.52
CA THR A 107 -21.08 10.81 0.36
C THR A 107 -21.92 10.82 -0.90
N ARG A 108 -22.04 11.99 -1.53
CA ARG A 108 -22.63 12.16 -2.86
C ARG A 108 -21.52 12.18 -3.91
N ILE A 109 -21.67 11.38 -4.96
CA ILE A 109 -20.76 11.36 -6.11
C ILE A 109 -21.56 11.76 -7.35
N SER A 110 -20.97 12.62 -8.18
CA SER A 110 -21.51 13.05 -9.47
C SER A 110 -20.41 12.93 -10.54
N ASP A 111 -20.80 13.07 -11.81
CA ASP A 111 -19.88 13.20 -12.94
C ASP A 111 -18.91 12.02 -13.11
N VAL A 112 -19.38 10.82 -12.75
CA VAL A 112 -18.59 9.59 -12.89
C VAL A 112 -18.42 9.27 -14.38
N THR A 113 -17.17 9.25 -14.81
CA THR A 113 -16.78 8.78 -16.14
C THR A 113 -15.96 7.51 -16.01
N PHE A 114 -15.97 6.70 -17.07
CA PHE A 114 -15.17 5.49 -17.15
C PHE A 114 -14.30 5.54 -18.40
N LYS A 115 -13.04 5.17 -18.24
CA LYS A 115 -12.13 4.92 -19.35
C LYS A 115 -11.34 3.64 -19.08
N HIS A 116 -11.16 2.85 -20.12
CA HIS A 116 -10.28 1.70 -20.10
C HIS A 116 -8.87 2.16 -20.54
N VAL A 117 -7.86 1.85 -19.74
CA VAL A 117 -6.47 2.23 -20.01
C VAL A 117 -5.58 1.00 -20.02
N LEU A 118 -4.62 0.98 -20.93
CA LEU A 118 -3.58 -0.04 -20.99
C LEU A 118 -2.30 0.53 -20.39
N LEU A 119 -1.74 -0.16 -19.40
CA LEU A 119 -0.52 0.25 -18.72
C LEU A 119 0.57 -0.80 -18.96
N PRO A 120 1.79 -0.40 -19.36
CA PRO A 120 2.86 -1.33 -19.65
C PRO A 120 3.42 -1.92 -18.36
N VAL A 121 3.44 -3.26 -18.27
CA VAL A 121 4.02 -4.01 -17.15
C VAL A 121 4.93 -5.09 -17.71
N TRP A 122 6.15 -5.19 -17.20
CA TRP A 122 7.02 -6.33 -17.46
C TRP A 122 6.85 -7.37 -16.37
N VAL A 123 6.69 -8.63 -16.75
CA VAL A 123 6.51 -9.74 -15.82
C VAL A 123 7.60 -10.78 -16.07
N GLY A 124 8.38 -11.06 -15.02
CA GLY A 124 9.36 -12.14 -14.99
C GLY A 124 8.94 -13.21 -13.99
N ALA A 125 9.12 -14.48 -14.33
CA ALA A 125 8.91 -15.59 -13.41
C ALA A 125 10.15 -16.48 -13.35
N TYR A 126 10.54 -16.89 -12.14
CA TYR A 126 11.67 -17.78 -11.92
C TYR A 126 11.31 -18.85 -10.88
N LYS A 127 11.99 -20.00 -10.91
CA LYS A 127 11.79 -21.08 -9.93
C LYS A 127 12.95 -21.09 -8.95
N TYR A 128 12.64 -21.18 -7.67
CA TYR A 128 13.64 -21.34 -6.61
C TYR A 128 13.08 -22.23 -5.49
N GLY A 129 13.80 -23.31 -5.17
CA GLY A 129 13.38 -24.29 -4.15
C GLY A 129 12.02 -24.95 -4.45
N GLY A 130 11.75 -25.27 -5.72
CA GLY A 130 10.48 -25.86 -6.16
C GLY A 130 9.29 -24.90 -6.19
N LYS A 131 9.44 -23.65 -5.73
CA LYS A 131 8.40 -22.62 -5.76
C LYS A 131 8.63 -21.64 -6.91
N SER A 132 7.54 -21.20 -7.52
CA SER A 132 7.58 -20.15 -8.55
C SER A 132 7.49 -18.78 -7.89
N TRP A 133 8.36 -17.89 -8.31
CA TRP A 133 8.46 -16.52 -7.84
C TRP A 133 8.26 -15.59 -9.03
N ARG A 134 7.62 -14.44 -8.79
CA ARG A 134 7.33 -13.45 -9.82
C ARG A 134 7.94 -12.11 -9.45
N VAL A 135 8.41 -11.43 -10.48
CA VAL A 135 8.82 -10.04 -10.45
C VAL A 135 7.95 -9.30 -11.45
N VAL A 136 7.37 -8.19 -11.03
CA VAL A 136 6.62 -7.26 -11.86
C VAL A 136 7.36 -5.93 -11.87
N ILE A 137 7.40 -5.28 -13.02
CA ILE A 137 8.12 -4.03 -13.21
C ILE A 137 7.19 -3.04 -13.89
N ASN A 138 7.10 -1.84 -13.35
CA ASN A 138 6.38 -0.73 -13.98
C ASN A 138 7.12 -0.37 -15.29
N GLY A 139 6.47 -0.56 -16.44
CA GLY A 139 7.10 -0.36 -17.75
C GLY A 139 7.45 1.10 -18.06
N ARG A 140 6.91 2.06 -17.30
CA ARG A 140 7.20 3.49 -17.46
C ARG A 140 8.33 3.96 -16.55
N THR A 141 8.31 3.57 -15.27
CA THR A 141 9.28 4.07 -14.28
C THR A 141 10.45 3.11 -14.04
N GLY A 142 10.33 1.86 -14.46
CA GLY A 142 11.30 0.80 -14.12
C GLY A 142 11.20 0.34 -12.67
N ALA A 143 10.21 0.79 -11.89
CA ALA A 143 10.03 0.38 -10.51
C ALA A 143 9.79 -1.13 -10.42
N VAL A 144 10.69 -1.83 -9.72
CA VAL A 144 10.65 -3.28 -9.55
C VAL A 144 9.90 -3.63 -8.27
N ARG A 145 8.99 -4.59 -8.38
CA ARG A 145 8.32 -5.26 -7.25
C ARG A 145 8.35 -6.76 -7.49
N GLY A 146 8.53 -7.54 -6.44
CA GLY A 146 8.55 -8.98 -6.61
C GLY A 146 8.76 -9.72 -5.31
N ALA A 147 8.24 -10.93 -5.27
CA ALA A 147 8.51 -11.83 -4.19
C ALA A 147 9.95 -12.37 -4.32
N ARG A 148 10.68 -12.40 -3.20
CA ARG A 148 12.05 -12.94 -3.13
C ARG A 148 12.12 -14.09 -2.12
N PRO A 149 12.89 -15.15 -2.39
CA PRO A 149 13.15 -16.18 -1.41
C PRO A 149 13.98 -15.62 -0.26
N TRP A 150 13.51 -15.88 0.96
CA TRP A 150 14.27 -15.55 2.17
C TRP A 150 15.23 -16.68 2.51
N SER A 151 16.49 -16.34 2.79
CA SER A 151 17.50 -17.30 3.23
C SER A 151 17.48 -17.38 4.76
N TRP A 152 16.85 -18.44 5.29
CA TRP A 152 16.76 -18.68 6.74
C TRP A 152 18.13 -18.74 7.42
N SER A 153 19.15 -19.29 6.75
CA SER A 153 20.52 -19.33 7.29
C SER A 153 21.13 -17.93 7.47
N LYS A 154 20.92 -17.02 6.50
CA LYS A 154 21.37 -15.62 6.61
C LYS A 154 20.63 -14.88 7.73
N ILE A 155 19.32 -15.10 7.86
CA ILE A 155 18.52 -14.48 8.92
C ILE A 155 18.97 -15.01 10.29
N ALA A 156 19.07 -16.33 10.44
CA ALA A 156 19.50 -16.95 11.70
C ALA A 156 20.91 -16.50 12.11
N GLY A 157 21.85 -16.45 11.15
CA GLY A 157 23.20 -15.95 11.39
C GLY A 157 23.22 -14.49 11.85
N ALA A 158 22.48 -13.60 11.16
CA ALA A 158 22.38 -12.19 11.55
C ALA A 158 21.74 -12.02 12.95
N THR A 159 20.69 -12.78 13.25
CA THR A 159 20.03 -12.76 14.56
C THR A 159 20.96 -13.23 15.67
N LEU A 160 21.67 -14.36 15.48
CA LEU A 160 22.61 -14.88 16.47
C LEU A 160 23.78 -13.92 16.71
N ALA A 161 24.34 -13.33 15.65
CA ALA A 161 25.41 -12.34 15.77
C ALA A 161 24.94 -11.09 16.56
N GLY A 162 23.73 -10.60 16.27
CA GLY A 162 23.14 -9.48 17.01
C GLY A 162 22.94 -9.79 18.50
N LEU A 163 22.44 -10.99 18.82
CA LEU A 163 22.28 -11.44 20.21
C LEU A 163 23.62 -11.56 20.94
N ALA A 164 24.64 -12.10 20.28
CA ALA A 164 25.98 -12.23 20.86
C ALA A 164 26.60 -10.85 21.18
N LEU A 165 26.47 -9.88 20.27
CA LEU A 165 26.94 -8.50 20.49
C LEU A 165 26.19 -7.81 21.64
N ALA A 166 24.86 -8.01 21.72
CA ALA A 166 24.06 -7.47 22.81
C ALA A 166 24.47 -8.06 24.17
N ALA A 167 24.70 -9.37 24.23
CA ALA A 167 25.16 -10.06 25.44
C ALA A 167 26.56 -9.58 25.87
N LEU A 168 27.50 -9.42 24.92
CA LEU A 168 28.83 -8.88 25.19
C LEU A 168 28.77 -7.44 25.71
N ALA A 169 27.94 -6.59 25.10
CA ALA A 169 27.75 -5.22 25.55
C ALA A 169 27.20 -5.18 26.98
N LEU A 170 26.15 -5.96 27.29
CA LEU A 170 25.59 -6.09 28.64
C LEU A 170 26.64 -6.55 29.66
N TRP A 171 27.47 -7.52 29.29
CA TRP A 171 28.54 -8.02 30.15
C TRP A 171 29.62 -6.94 30.41
N LEU A 172 30.03 -6.19 29.39
CA LEU A 172 30.96 -5.06 29.54
C LEU A 172 30.36 -3.92 30.37
N PHE A 173 29.07 -3.61 30.22
CA PHE A 173 28.38 -2.61 31.04
C PHE A 173 28.34 -3.03 32.51
N GLN A 174 28.10 -4.32 32.81
CA GLN A 174 28.15 -4.83 34.18
C GLN A 174 29.55 -4.72 34.80
N GLN A 175 30.62 -4.87 34.00
CA GLN A 175 31.99 -4.70 34.47
C GLN A 175 32.41 -3.23 34.63
N GLY A 176 31.90 -2.34 33.78
CA GLY A 176 32.20 -0.90 33.83
C GLY A 176 31.40 -0.12 34.89
N GLY A 177 30.28 -0.67 35.38
CA GLY A 177 29.42 -0.05 36.41
C GLY A 177 29.87 -0.29 37.85
N VAL A 178 31.02 -0.94 38.07
CA VAL A 178 31.61 -1.18 39.41
C VAL A 178 32.90 -0.37 39.52
N ARG A 179 32.78 0.95 39.64
CA ARG A 179 33.78 1.84 40.25
C ARG A 179 33.08 3.03 40.90
#